data_AF-A0A9D6JU08-F1
#
_entry.id   AF-A0A9D6JU08-F1
#
_cell.length_a   1.000
_cell.length_b   1.000
_cell.length_c   1.000
_cell.angle_alpha   90.00
_cell.angle_beta   90.00
_cell.angle_gamma   90.00
#
_symmetry.space_group_name_H-M   'P 1'
#
loop_
_entity.id
_entity.type
_entity.pdbx_description
1 polymer ?
#
loop_
_entity_poly.entity_id
_entity_poly.type
_entity_poly.pdbx_seq_one_letter_code
_entity_poly.pdbx_strand_id
1 'polypeptide(L)'
;MGIFDKVGQDDFDQYRNLVQVEFGKLYAELEQYRNITQSQFGNLQNEIRANVTATVSDETARQAAANAITSSNNIKNIEISFGDALAEINGLRSEAANEIAVVSGVKTDAESNRTELENILNQARQNFAELVDKKKVIDESSAIISGKVEEFDSYLEQSKDLPNSLEATRGVLGECKKLTDSIQGLLNHAVKRKAEIDDLHKEIYGEDISNSDGVVEHVSGLKDELENSYNELSKNVSLLDGVAKKLLLDVGSQFNESLKVKLDEFQNLLDASKGRFEAVDTQLTGLLPGGMAAGLSAAYEEKKNDEIKSLKSFDNAFRWAIAGMVLISSIPLCIDIYLLVGKDVDLVKILKDTPTIILAILPLYFPVLWLAYSSNKKANLSKRLIEEYTHKSVLGKTFSGLSNQIETLQHQGVVKEELRTKLLFNVLQVSAENPGKLITNYSKSDHPLMDALENSVKLADSVSALSKIPGFSAIANKLAQKTDNLLKENTKKVEDGLDTQDVMEAGEQEPA
;
A
#
# COMPACT_ATOMS: atom_id res chain seq x y z
N MET A 1 -8.89 2.92 17.09
CA MET A 1 -9.70 3.28 15.90
C MET A 1 -8.85 3.00 14.68
N GLY A 2 -9.26 2.09 13.79
CA GLY A 2 -8.72 2.00 12.43
C GLY A 2 -7.90 0.77 12.02
N ILE A 3 -8.18 -0.45 12.50
CA ILE A 3 -7.50 -1.66 11.95
C ILE A 3 -8.50 -2.73 11.41
N PHE A 4 -9.82 -2.53 11.53
CA PHE A 4 -10.82 -3.47 10.99
C PHE A 4 -11.90 -2.83 10.07
N ASP A 5 -11.67 -1.63 9.55
CA ASP A 5 -12.62 -0.93 8.65
C ASP A 5 -12.47 -1.30 7.15
N LYS A 6 -11.78 -2.39 6.83
CA LYS A 6 -11.55 -2.80 5.43
C LYS A 6 -11.85 -4.28 5.19
N VAL A 7 -13.02 -4.74 5.64
CA VAL A 7 -13.76 -5.69 4.78
C VAL A 7 -14.40 -4.80 3.72
N GLY A 8 -13.87 -4.86 2.51
CA GLY A 8 -13.97 -3.82 1.49
C GLY A 8 -15.41 -3.38 1.23
N GLN A 9 -15.69 -2.11 1.51
CA GLN A 9 -16.89 -1.43 1.03
C GLN A 9 -17.03 -1.61 -0.48
N ASP A 10 -15.91 -1.67 -1.21
CA ASP A 10 -15.83 -2.01 -2.63
C ASP A 10 -16.31 -3.43 -2.98
N ASP A 11 -15.99 -4.45 -2.17
CA ASP A 11 -16.44 -5.83 -2.43
C ASP A 11 -17.95 -5.97 -2.16
N PHE A 12 -18.44 -5.30 -1.12
CA PHE A 12 -19.87 -5.21 -0.83
C PHE A 12 -20.62 -4.41 -1.91
N ASP A 13 -20.06 -3.31 -2.40
CA ASP A 13 -20.65 -2.49 -3.46
C ASP A 13 -20.58 -3.17 -4.82
N GLN A 14 -19.55 -3.98 -5.10
CA GLN A 14 -19.50 -4.86 -6.27
C GLN A 14 -20.60 -5.91 -6.20
N TYR A 15 -20.73 -6.62 -5.08
CA TYR A 15 -21.74 -7.65 -4.90
C TYR A 15 -23.16 -7.06 -4.98
N ARG A 16 -23.39 -5.89 -4.35
CA ARG A 16 -24.64 -5.13 -4.45
C ARG A 16 -24.97 -4.72 -5.89
N ASN A 17 -23.99 -4.22 -6.64
CA ASN A 17 -24.18 -3.89 -8.05
C ASN A 17 -24.51 -5.12 -8.89
N LEU A 18 -23.84 -6.26 -8.62
CA LEU A 18 -24.08 -7.51 -9.32
C LEU A 18 -25.50 -8.01 -9.11
N VAL A 19 -25.97 -8.02 -7.85
CA VAL A 19 -27.35 -8.36 -7.48
C VAL A 19 -28.35 -7.38 -8.11
N GLN A 20 -28.04 -6.08 -8.13
CA GLN A 20 -28.92 -5.06 -8.72
C GLN A 20 -29.02 -5.17 -10.24
N VAL A 21 -27.94 -5.56 -10.91
CA VAL A 21 -27.92 -5.82 -12.36
C VAL A 21 -28.67 -7.11 -12.70
N GLU A 22 -28.48 -8.18 -11.94
CA GLU A 22 -29.23 -9.44 -12.06
C GLU A 22 -30.73 -9.21 -11.89
N PHE A 23 -31.14 -8.53 -10.81
CA PHE A 23 -32.55 -8.17 -10.60
C PHE A 23 -33.11 -7.26 -11.71
N GLY A 24 -32.30 -6.34 -12.23
CA GLY A 24 -32.68 -5.47 -13.34
C GLY A 24 -32.94 -6.23 -14.63
N LYS A 25 -32.12 -7.25 -14.94
CA LYS A 25 -32.34 -8.14 -16.08
C LYS A 25 -33.61 -8.97 -15.91
N LEU A 26 -33.80 -9.56 -14.73
CA LEU A 26 -34.98 -10.37 -14.44
C LEU A 26 -36.27 -9.55 -14.56
N TYR A 27 -36.24 -8.29 -14.09
CA TYR A 27 -37.36 -7.36 -14.23
C TYR A 27 -37.66 -7.03 -15.70
N ALA A 28 -36.62 -6.80 -16.51
CA ALA A 28 -36.78 -6.51 -17.93
C ALA A 28 -37.34 -7.71 -18.72
N GLU A 29 -36.92 -8.93 -18.40
CA GLU A 29 -37.48 -10.15 -18.99
C GLU A 29 -38.96 -10.34 -18.60
N LEU A 30 -39.30 -10.14 -17.34
CA LEU A 30 -40.70 -10.16 -16.86
C LEU A 30 -41.57 -9.12 -17.59
N GLU A 31 -41.04 -7.92 -17.81
CA GLU A 31 -41.75 -6.86 -18.49
C GLU A 31 -41.93 -7.14 -19.99
N GLN A 32 -40.94 -7.77 -20.64
CA GLN A 32 -41.10 -8.29 -22.00
C GLN A 32 -42.18 -9.37 -22.09
N TYR A 33 -42.15 -10.36 -21.19
CA TYR A 33 -43.17 -11.42 -21.15
C TYR A 33 -44.57 -10.84 -20.94
N ARG A 34 -44.71 -9.88 -20.03
CA ARG A 34 -45.97 -9.17 -19.78
C ARG A 34 -46.46 -8.45 -21.04
N ASN A 35 -45.58 -7.71 -21.72
CA ASN A 35 -45.94 -6.97 -22.93
C ASN A 35 -46.35 -7.89 -24.09
N ILE A 36 -45.63 -9.01 -24.28
CA ILE A 36 -45.99 -10.04 -25.27
C ILE A 36 -47.37 -10.62 -24.95
N THR A 37 -47.61 -10.96 -23.68
CA THR A 37 -48.89 -11.52 -23.22
C THR A 37 -50.04 -10.53 -23.44
N GLN A 38 -49.82 -9.26 -23.12
CA GLN A 38 -50.83 -8.21 -23.27
C GLN A 38 -51.15 -7.93 -24.75
N SER A 39 -50.15 -7.98 -25.63
CA SER A 39 -50.33 -7.89 -27.08
C SER A 39 -51.11 -9.08 -27.63
N GLN A 40 -50.76 -10.31 -27.25
CA GLN A 40 -51.47 -11.50 -27.68
C GLN A 40 -52.92 -11.53 -27.18
N PHE A 41 -53.16 -11.10 -25.93
CA PHE A 41 -54.50 -10.99 -25.38
C PHE A 41 -55.33 -9.94 -26.13
N GLY A 42 -54.74 -8.79 -26.47
CA GLY A 42 -55.40 -7.75 -27.27
C GLY A 42 -55.75 -8.22 -28.68
N ASN A 43 -54.84 -8.94 -29.34
CA ASN A 43 -55.10 -9.53 -30.66
C ASN A 43 -56.23 -10.57 -30.59
N LEU A 44 -56.23 -11.41 -29.56
CA LEU A 44 -57.29 -12.38 -29.34
C LEU A 44 -58.64 -11.72 -29.07
N GLN A 45 -58.66 -10.64 -28.28
CA GLN A 45 -59.86 -9.86 -28.01
C GLN A 45 -60.43 -9.22 -29.28
N ASN A 46 -59.56 -8.77 -30.17
CA ASN A 46 -59.92 -8.18 -31.45
C ASN A 46 -60.45 -9.24 -32.44
N GLU A 47 -59.84 -10.43 -32.49
CA GLU A 47 -60.37 -11.56 -33.30
C GLU A 47 -61.73 -12.05 -32.80
N ILE A 48 -61.94 -12.12 -31.49
CA ILE A 48 -63.25 -12.48 -30.92
C ILE A 48 -64.29 -11.41 -31.27
N ARG A 49 -63.96 -10.12 -31.20
CA ARG A 49 -64.88 -9.02 -31.61
C ARG A 49 -65.20 -9.04 -33.10
N ALA A 50 -64.23 -9.33 -33.95
CA ALA A 50 -64.43 -9.42 -35.40
C ALA A 50 -65.38 -10.58 -35.77
N ASN A 51 -65.30 -11.70 -35.04
CA ASN A 51 -66.16 -12.87 -35.27
C ASN A 51 -67.59 -12.73 -34.70
N VAL A 52 -67.83 -11.83 -33.75
CA VAL A 52 -69.17 -11.60 -33.15
C VAL A 52 -70.06 -10.67 -34.01
N THR A 53 -69.49 -9.97 -35.01
CA THR A 53 -70.21 -8.98 -35.84
C THR A 53 -70.63 -9.47 -37.23
N ALA A 54 -70.32 -10.72 -37.62
CA ALA A 54 -70.69 -11.29 -38.91
C ALA A 54 -71.90 -12.25 -38.81
N THR A 55 -72.92 -12.03 -39.65
CA THR A 55 -74.05 -12.96 -39.85
C THR A 55 -73.54 -14.35 -40.27
N VAL A 56 -74.00 -15.38 -39.55
CA VAL A 56 -73.40 -16.72 -39.50
C VAL A 56 -73.60 -17.52 -40.79
N SER A 57 -72.49 -17.84 -41.47
CA SER A 57 -72.37 -19.05 -42.29
C SER A 57 -71.70 -20.16 -41.47
N ASP A 58 -72.05 -21.42 -41.74
CA ASP A 58 -71.56 -22.60 -41.02
C ASP A 58 -70.01 -22.75 -41.10
N GLU A 59 -69.41 -22.18 -42.14
CA GLU A 59 -67.96 -22.13 -42.37
C GLU A 59 -67.25 -21.15 -41.41
N THR A 60 -67.80 -19.94 -41.25
CA THR A 60 -67.30 -18.91 -40.32
C THR A 60 -67.44 -19.32 -38.86
N ALA A 61 -68.51 -20.06 -38.51
CA ALA A 61 -68.68 -20.60 -37.16
C ALA A 61 -67.64 -21.68 -36.82
N ARG A 62 -67.29 -22.55 -37.80
CA ARG A 62 -66.22 -23.55 -37.64
C ARG A 62 -64.84 -22.92 -37.55
N GLN A 63 -64.55 -21.88 -38.34
CA GLN A 63 -63.29 -21.13 -38.22
C GLN A 63 -63.16 -20.40 -36.88
N ALA A 64 -64.22 -19.76 -36.41
CA ALA A 64 -64.23 -19.10 -35.10
C ALA A 64 -64.05 -20.12 -33.95
N ALA A 65 -64.66 -21.30 -34.04
CA ALA A 65 -64.47 -22.38 -33.07
C ALA A 65 -63.03 -22.95 -33.10
N ALA A 66 -62.45 -23.14 -34.28
CA ALA A 66 -61.05 -23.57 -34.42
C ALA A 66 -60.08 -22.52 -33.83
N ASN A 67 -60.29 -21.23 -34.12
CA ASN A 67 -59.48 -20.16 -33.57
C ASN A 67 -59.62 -20.04 -32.05
N ALA A 68 -60.83 -20.27 -31.50
CA ALA A 68 -61.05 -20.31 -30.05
C ALA A 68 -60.30 -21.47 -29.38
N ILE A 69 -60.23 -22.64 -30.01
CA ILE A 69 -59.45 -23.79 -29.51
C ILE A 69 -57.95 -23.49 -29.53
N THR A 70 -57.44 -22.96 -30.65
CA THR A 70 -56.01 -22.57 -30.76
C THR A 70 -55.63 -21.53 -29.71
N SER A 71 -56.53 -20.57 -29.48
CA SER A 71 -56.32 -19.51 -28.50
C SER A 71 -56.38 -20.01 -27.06
N SER A 72 -57.28 -20.96 -26.77
CA SER A 72 -57.34 -21.66 -25.49
C SER A 72 -56.05 -22.43 -25.21
N ASN A 73 -55.50 -23.12 -26.22
CA ASN A 73 -54.21 -23.81 -26.10
C ASN A 73 -53.05 -22.83 -25.88
N ASN A 74 -53.06 -21.67 -26.54
CA ASN A 74 -52.04 -20.63 -26.33
C ASN A 74 -52.11 -20.06 -24.91
N ILE A 75 -53.32 -19.78 -24.39
CA ILE A 75 -53.51 -19.32 -23.01
C ILE A 75 -52.96 -20.35 -22.02
N LYS A 76 -53.22 -21.65 -22.26
CA LYS A 76 -52.74 -22.73 -21.40
C LYS A 76 -51.21 -22.86 -21.41
N ASN A 77 -50.58 -22.66 -22.56
CA ASN A 77 -49.11 -22.64 -22.67
C ASN A 77 -48.50 -21.42 -21.96
N ILE A 78 -49.15 -20.26 -22.03
CA ILE A 78 -48.73 -19.06 -21.29
C ILE A 78 -48.85 -19.30 -19.78
N GLU A 79 -49.94 -19.92 -19.33
CA GLU A 79 -50.15 -20.26 -17.91
C GLU A 79 -49.05 -21.20 -17.37
N ILE A 80 -48.66 -22.21 -18.15
CA ILE A 80 -47.53 -23.11 -17.80
C ILE A 80 -46.22 -22.33 -17.72
N SER A 81 -45.91 -21.52 -18.74
CA SER A 81 -44.68 -20.71 -18.76
C SER A 81 -44.62 -19.71 -17.59
N PHE A 82 -45.77 -19.17 -17.17
CA PHE A 82 -45.85 -18.27 -16.02
C PHE A 82 -45.64 -19.03 -14.71
N GLY A 83 -46.17 -20.26 -14.61
CA GLY A 83 -45.93 -21.16 -13.48
C GLY A 83 -44.45 -21.51 -13.31
N ASP A 84 -43.77 -21.84 -14.42
CA ASP A 84 -42.34 -22.16 -14.43
C ASP A 84 -41.48 -20.96 -14.00
N ALA A 85 -41.76 -19.76 -14.54
CA ALA A 85 -41.06 -18.54 -14.15
C ALA A 85 -41.27 -18.19 -12.65
N LEU A 86 -42.47 -18.45 -12.13
CA LEU A 86 -42.79 -18.21 -10.72
C LEU A 86 -42.09 -19.21 -9.79
N ALA A 87 -41.88 -20.44 -10.23
CA ALA A 87 -41.07 -21.43 -9.51
C ALA A 87 -39.59 -21.03 -9.47
N GLU A 88 -39.04 -20.54 -10.59
CA GLU A 88 -37.66 -20.07 -10.68
C GLU A 88 -37.39 -18.85 -9.77
N ILE A 89 -38.30 -17.88 -9.76
CA ILE A 89 -38.23 -16.71 -8.86
C ILE A 89 -38.24 -17.14 -7.39
N ASN A 90 -39.06 -18.12 -7.02
CA ASN A 90 -39.09 -18.63 -5.65
C ASN A 90 -37.80 -19.39 -5.28
N GLY A 91 -37.19 -20.09 -6.22
CA GLY A 91 -35.87 -20.72 -6.05
C GLY A 91 -34.78 -19.70 -5.74
N LEU A 92 -34.67 -18.66 -6.59
CA LEU A 92 -33.71 -17.56 -6.40
C LEU A 92 -33.93 -16.83 -5.06
N ARG A 93 -35.18 -16.63 -4.65
CA ARG A 93 -35.49 -16.04 -3.35
C ARG A 93 -34.99 -16.89 -2.18
N SER A 94 -35.09 -18.21 -2.29
CA SER A 94 -34.61 -19.14 -1.27
C SER A 94 -33.08 -19.14 -1.18
N GLU A 95 -32.39 -19.10 -2.32
CA GLU A 95 -30.93 -19.00 -2.37
C GLU A 95 -30.44 -17.68 -1.77
N ALA A 96 -31.05 -16.55 -2.15
CA ALA A 96 -30.72 -15.24 -1.59
C ALA A 96 -30.94 -15.19 -0.07
N ALA A 97 -31.97 -15.85 0.46
CA ALA A 97 -32.20 -15.93 1.90
C ALA A 97 -31.11 -16.73 2.63
N ASN A 98 -30.61 -17.81 2.03
CA ASN A 98 -29.50 -18.58 2.58
C ASN A 98 -28.17 -17.80 2.55
N GLU A 99 -27.87 -17.09 1.47
CA GLU A 99 -26.67 -16.25 1.38
C GLU A 99 -26.69 -15.12 2.43
N ILE A 100 -27.84 -14.47 2.65
CA ILE A 100 -28.00 -13.47 3.72
C ILE A 100 -27.71 -14.07 5.09
N ALA A 101 -28.16 -15.30 5.35
CA ALA A 101 -27.88 -15.98 6.62
C ALA A 101 -26.37 -16.24 6.79
N VAL A 102 -25.68 -16.69 5.75
CA VAL A 102 -24.22 -16.91 5.77
C VAL A 102 -23.48 -15.59 6.04
N VAL A 103 -23.83 -14.52 5.34
CA VAL A 103 -23.21 -13.19 5.53
C VAL A 103 -23.43 -12.67 6.96
N SER A 104 -24.62 -12.91 7.54
CA SER A 104 -24.90 -12.52 8.92
C SER A 104 -24.06 -13.29 9.95
N GLY A 105 -23.75 -14.57 9.68
CA GLY A 105 -22.86 -15.38 10.50
C GLY A 105 -21.42 -14.85 10.46
N VAL A 106 -20.89 -14.62 9.27
CA VAL A 106 -19.54 -14.06 9.06
C VAL A 106 -19.38 -12.71 9.75
N LYS A 107 -20.41 -11.86 9.70
CA LYS A 107 -20.41 -10.57 10.41
C LYS A 107 -20.27 -10.76 11.93
N THR A 108 -21.00 -11.71 12.51
CA THR A 108 -20.97 -11.99 13.95
C THR A 108 -19.58 -12.49 14.39
N ASP A 109 -18.98 -13.39 13.60
CA ASP A 109 -17.63 -13.88 13.86
C ASP A 109 -16.58 -12.77 13.78
N ALA A 110 -16.71 -11.87 12.79
CA ALA A 110 -15.83 -10.71 12.65
C ALA A 110 -15.93 -9.74 13.84
N GLU A 111 -17.14 -9.50 14.37
CA GLU A 111 -17.37 -8.68 15.56
C GLU A 111 -16.76 -9.31 16.83
N SER A 112 -16.83 -10.64 16.96
CA SER A 112 -16.18 -11.39 18.05
C SER A 112 -14.67 -11.26 17.98
N ASN A 113 -14.07 -11.52 16.81
CA ASN A 113 -12.62 -11.42 16.61
C ASN A 113 -12.09 -10.00 16.85
N ARG A 114 -12.85 -8.97 16.45
CA ARG A 114 -12.50 -7.57 16.74
C ARG A 114 -12.40 -7.31 18.24
N THR A 115 -13.35 -7.85 19.01
CA THR A 115 -13.41 -7.67 20.48
C THR A 115 -12.23 -8.37 21.16
N GLU A 116 -11.87 -9.57 20.70
CA GLU A 116 -10.71 -10.30 21.21
C GLU A 116 -9.40 -9.55 20.94
N LEU A 117 -9.24 -9.01 19.73
CA LEU A 117 -8.06 -8.21 19.38
C LEU A 117 -7.95 -6.92 20.18
N GLU A 118 -9.06 -6.25 20.49
CA GLU A 118 -9.06 -5.08 21.37
C GLU A 118 -8.57 -5.44 22.80
N ASN A 119 -8.97 -6.61 23.31
CA ASN A 119 -8.49 -7.09 24.61
C ASN A 119 -6.99 -7.39 24.60
N ILE A 120 -6.48 -8.09 23.58
CA ILE A 120 -5.05 -8.39 23.43
C ILE A 120 -4.23 -7.09 23.36
N LEU A 121 -4.73 -6.09 22.62
CA LEU A 121 -4.05 -4.80 22.44
C LEU A 121 -3.99 -4.03 23.77
N ASN A 122 -5.05 -4.09 24.58
CA ASN A 122 -5.06 -3.49 25.91
C ASN A 122 -4.10 -4.20 26.88
N GLN A 123 -4.03 -5.53 26.86
CA GLN A 123 -3.06 -6.29 27.66
C GLN A 123 -1.60 -5.95 27.26
N ALA A 124 -1.31 -5.87 25.96
CA ALA A 124 0.01 -5.49 25.47
C ALA A 124 0.44 -4.09 25.95
N ARG A 125 -0.49 -3.13 25.99
CA ARG A 125 -0.24 -1.78 26.52
C ARG A 125 0.06 -1.78 28.01
N GLN A 126 -0.67 -2.57 28.81
CA GLN A 126 -0.40 -2.72 30.24
C GLN A 126 0.98 -3.33 30.49
N ASN A 127 1.31 -4.42 29.79
CA ASN A 127 2.62 -5.07 29.90
C ASN A 127 3.76 -4.11 29.51
N PHE A 128 3.57 -3.28 28.48
CA PHE A 128 4.58 -2.29 28.09
C PHE A 128 4.78 -1.22 29.17
N ALA A 129 3.71 -0.73 29.79
CA ALA A 129 3.80 0.23 30.89
C ALA A 129 4.57 -0.36 32.08
N GLU A 130 4.27 -1.60 32.49
CA GLU A 130 5.02 -2.28 33.56
C GLU A 130 6.51 -2.47 33.22
N LEU A 131 6.83 -2.72 31.94
CA LEU A 131 8.21 -2.91 31.49
C LEU A 131 9.00 -1.60 31.57
N VAL A 132 8.36 -0.46 31.23
CA VAL A 132 8.95 0.87 31.39
C VAL A 132 9.22 1.18 32.87
N ASP A 133 8.28 0.87 33.77
CA ASP A 133 8.47 1.07 35.21
C ASP A 133 9.61 0.19 35.76
N LYS A 134 9.67 -1.09 35.37
CA LYS A 134 10.77 -1.98 35.76
C LYS A 134 12.12 -1.50 35.23
N LYS A 135 12.17 -0.96 34.00
CA LYS A 135 13.40 -0.38 33.44
C LYS A 135 13.88 0.80 34.29
N LYS A 136 12.98 1.69 34.70
CA LYS A 136 13.33 2.82 35.56
C LYS A 136 13.97 2.36 36.88
N VAL A 137 13.42 1.33 37.50
CA VAL A 137 13.99 0.74 38.73
C VAL A 137 15.39 0.17 38.48
N ILE A 138 15.61 -0.50 37.34
CA ILE A 138 16.94 -1.03 36.96
C ILE A 138 17.94 0.11 36.75
N ASP A 139 17.54 1.19 36.07
CA ASP A 139 18.41 2.34 35.81
C ASP A 139 18.83 3.02 37.13
N GLU A 140 17.89 3.20 38.07
CA GLU A 140 18.17 3.70 39.43
C GLU A 140 19.13 2.77 40.19
N SER A 141 18.92 1.46 40.10
CA SER A 141 19.79 0.44 40.73
C SER A 141 21.21 0.49 40.16
N SER A 142 21.34 0.64 38.84
CA SER A 142 22.63 0.72 38.14
C SER A 142 23.41 1.97 38.52
N ALA A 143 22.73 3.11 38.70
CA ALA A 143 23.34 4.34 39.20
C ALA A 143 23.89 4.14 40.63
N ILE A 144 23.13 3.49 41.52
CA ILE A 144 23.58 3.19 42.89
C ILE A 144 24.81 2.28 42.88
N ILE A 145 24.81 1.23 42.05
CA ILE A 145 25.94 0.30 41.94
C ILE A 145 27.19 1.04 41.44
N SER A 146 27.04 1.89 40.42
CA SER A 146 28.17 2.67 39.88
C SER A 146 28.78 3.59 40.95
N GLY A 147 27.94 4.27 41.73
CA GLY A 147 28.42 5.09 42.85
C GLY A 147 29.16 4.29 43.91
N LYS A 148 28.70 3.07 44.24
CA LYS A 148 29.42 2.18 45.16
C LYS A 148 30.75 1.68 44.61
N VAL A 149 30.84 1.47 43.30
CA VAL A 149 32.10 1.07 42.65
C VAL A 149 33.13 2.20 42.75
N GLU A 150 32.74 3.44 42.50
CA GLU A 150 33.62 4.61 42.70
C GLU A 150 34.09 4.73 44.15
N GLU A 151 33.20 4.48 45.11
CA GLU A 151 33.55 4.50 46.54
C GLU A 151 34.58 3.40 46.88
N PHE A 152 34.38 2.18 46.35
CA PHE A 152 35.31 1.06 46.48
C PHE A 152 36.66 1.34 45.86
N ASP A 153 36.70 1.96 44.68
CA ASP A 153 37.95 2.36 44.03
C ASP A 153 38.71 3.38 44.89
N SER A 154 38.00 4.31 45.54
CA SER A 154 38.62 5.26 46.49
C SER A 154 39.23 4.55 47.71
N TYR A 155 38.56 3.51 48.25
CA TYR A 155 39.10 2.72 49.35
C TYR A 155 40.29 1.87 48.91
N LEU A 156 40.27 1.34 47.69
CA LEU A 156 41.40 0.62 47.09
C LEU A 156 42.62 1.54 46.96
N GLU A 157 42.42 2.78 46.50
CA GLU A 157 43.47 3.79 46.41
C GLU A 157 44.06 4.14 47.78
N GLN A 158 43.21 4.33 48.80
CA GLN A 158 43.68 4.53 50.18
C GLN A 158 44.44 3.32 50.73
N SER A 159 44.05 2.10 50.35
CA SER A 159 44.77 0.89 50.76
C SER A 159 46.18 0.79 50.15
N LYS A 160 46.42 1.41 48.98
CA LYS A 160 47.75 1.45 48.35
C LYS A 160 48.76 2.30 49.13
N ASP A 161 48.29 3.22 49.97
CA ASP A 161 49.13 4.01 50.90
C ASP A 161 49.36 3.30 52.25
N LEU A 162 48.65 2.21 52.52
CA LEU A 162 48.83 1.41 53.73
C LEU A 162 50.26 0.86 53.87
N PRO A 163 50.95 0.36 52.82
CA PRO A 163 52.36 -0.03 52.87
C PRO A 163 53.28 1.13 53.26
N ASN A 164 53.05 2.33 52.74
CA ASN A 164 53.83 3.52 53.06
C ASN A 164 53.63 3.91 54.55
N SER A 165 52.39 3.84 55.03
CA SER A 165 52.07 4.06 56.45
C SER A 165 52.66 2.97 57.35
N LEU A 166 52.73 1.72 56.88
CA LEU A 166 53.34 0.60 57.58
C LEU A 166 54.86 0.75 57.65
N GLU A 167 55.49 1.26 56.58
CA GLU A 167 56.91 1.55 56.53
C GLU A 167 57.26 2.74 57.44
N ALA A 168 56.44 3.79 57.46
CA ALA A 168 56.55 4.89 58.42
C ALA A 168 56.40 4.38 59.87
N THR A 169 55.44 3.49 60.13
CA THR A 169 55.23 2.87 61.45
C THR A 169 56.42 1.97 61.83
N ARG A 170 57.02 1.24 60.88
CA ARG A 170 58.28 0.50 61.09
C ARG A 170 59.46 1.43 61.36
N GLY A 171 59.50 2.61 60.74
CA GLY A 171 60.46 3.66 61.02
C GLY A 171 60.35 4.14 62.46
N VAL A 172 59.13 4.50 62.90
CA VAL A 172 58.83 4.85 64.30
C VAL A 172 59.15 3.70 65.25
N LEU A 173 58.87 2.45 64.88
CA LEU A 173 59.24 1.29 65.68
C LEU A 173 60.77 1.13 65.80
N GLY A 174 61.52 1.43 64.74
CA GLY A 174 62.97 1.47 64.74
C GLY A 174 63.52 2.58 65.65
N GLU A 175 62.88 3.76 65.66
CA GLU A 175 63.20 4.84 66.59
C GLU A 175 62.84 4.48 68.04
N CYS A 176 61.68 3.87 68.27
CA CYS A 176 61.30 3.29 69.56
C CYS A 176 62.30 2.23 70.01
N LYS A 177 62.85 1.42 69.10
CA LYS A 177 63.88 0.42 69.43
C LYS A 177 65.19 1.09 69.86
N LYS A 178 65.61 2.17 69.20
CA LYS A 178 66.76 3.01 69.64
C LYS A 178 66.50 3.69 70.98
N LEU A 179 65.25 4.12 71.23
CA LEU A 179 64.83 4.65 72.51
C LEU A 179 64.85 3.56 73.59
N THR A 180 64.41 2.34 73.27
CA THR A 180 64.50 1.17 74.14
C THR A 180 65.93 0.80 74.45
N ASP A 181 66.87 0.89 73.50
CA ASP A 181 68.30 0.70 73.76
C ASP A 181 68.86 1.80 74.68
N SER A 182 68.35 3.03 74.58
CA SER A 182 68.66 4.11 75.54
C SER A 182 68.02 3.87 76.91
N ILE A 183 66.81 3.30 76.95
CA ILE A 183 66.12 2.85 78.17
C ILE A 183 66.85 1.66 78.80
N GLN A 184 67.48 0.77 78.02
CA GLN A 184 68.34 -0.31 78.50
C GLN A 184 69.58 0.27 79.20
N GLY A 185 70.11 1.39 78.70
CA GLY A 185 71.12 2.20 79.39
C GLY A 185 70.61 2.77 80.73
N LEU A 186 69.35 3.22 80.76
CA LEU A 186 68.66 3.62 82.01
C LEU A 186 68.31 2.42 82.91
N LEU A 187 68.14 1.21 82.37
CA LEU A 187 67.80 -0.01 83.10
C LEU A 187 69.00 -0.52 83.90
N ASN A 188 70.22 -0.33 83.40
CA ASN A 188 71.42 -0.55 84.20
C ASN A 188 71.49 0.41 85.40
N HIS A 189 70.87 1.59 85.28
CA HIS A 189 70.59 2.48 86.42
C HIS A 189 69.47 1.94 87.34
N ALA A 190 68.51 1.21 86.78
CA ALA A 190 67.41 0.53 87.49
C ALA A 190 67.77 -0.84 88.07
N VAL A 191 68.96 -1.41 87.83
CA VAL A 191 69.49 -2.56 88.59
C VAL A 191 69.58 -2.24 90.10
N LYS A 192 69.62 -0.96 90.44
CA LYS A 192 69.45 -0.45 91.80
C LYS A 192 68.02 -0.55 92.34
N ARG A 193 67.03 -0.64 91.44
CA ARG A 193 65.60 -0.84 91.66
C ARG A 193 65.20 -2.33 91.65
N LYS A 194 66.09 -3.22 91.18
CA LYS A 194 65.95 -4.69 91.12
C LYS A 194 65.67 -5.34 92.49
N ALA A 195 66.02 -4.70 93.60
CA ALA A 195 65.67 -5.20 94.93
C ALA A 195 64.14 -5.19 95.19
N GLU A 196 63.37 -4.32 94.51
CA GLU A 196 61.91 -4.30 94.56
C GLU A 196 61.26 -5.33 93.60
N ILE A 197 62.06 -5.92 92.70
CA ILE A 197 61.59 -6.85 91.66
C ILE A 197 61.57 -8.31 92.16
N ASP A 198 62.34 -8.64 93.20
CA ASP A 198 62.36 -9.98 93.78
C ASP A 198 61.00 -10.39 94.39
N ASP A 199 60.14 -9.42 94.74
CA ASP A 199 58.77 -9.66 95.21
C ASP A 199 57.78 -9.96 94.07
N LEU A 200 57.94 -9.34 92.90
CA LEU A 200 57.10 -9.56 91.71
C LEU A 200 57.44 -10.88 90.97
N HIS A 201 58.66 -11.40 91.16
CA HIS A 201 59.13 -12.64 90.54
C HIS A 201 58.31 -13.88 90.99
N LYS A 202 57.78 -13.86 92.22
CA LYS A 202 56.95 -14.94 92.76
C LYS A 202 55.54 -15.02 92.15
N GLU A 203 55.07 -13.94 91.53
CA GLU A 203 53.72 -13.83 90.95
C GLU A 203 53.66 -14.27 89.47
N ILE A 204 54.80 -14.24 88.76
CA ILE A 204 54.85 -14.41 87.29
C ILE A 204 55.21 -15.84 86.85
N TYR A 205 55.99 -16.60 87.63
CA TYR A 205 56.58 -17.89 87.21
C TYR A 205 56.05 -19.13 87.96
N GLY A 206 55.20 -18.98 88.98
CA GLY A 206 54.77 -20.09 89.85
C GLY A 206 55.87 -20.55 90.82
N GLU A 207 55.52 -21.42 91.78
CA GLU A 207 56.42 -21.94 92.81
C GLU A 207 56.33 -23.48 92.87
N ASP A 208 57.48 -24.16 92.94
CA ASP A 208 57.53 -25.60 93.16
C ASP A 208 57.53 -25.88 94.66
N ILE A 209 56.38 -26.30 95.20
CA ILE A 209 56.25 -26.58 96.63
C ILE A 209 56.47 -28.08 96.87
N SER A 210 57.49 -28.39 97.66
CA SER A 210 57.78 -29.78 98.08
C SER A 210 56.95 -30.17 99.30
N ASN A 211 55.99 -31.10 99.13
CA ASN A 211 55.35 -31.79 100.26
C ASN A 211 56.17 -33.02 100.69
N SER A 212 55.99 -33.46 101.93
CA SER A 212 56.87 -34.40 102.66
C SER A 212 56.95 -35.84 102.15
N ASP A 213 56.51 -36.14 100.93
CA ASP A 213 56.58 -37.49 100.31
C ASP A 213 57.24 -37.51 98.91
N GLY A 214 57.91 -36.42 98.49
CA GLY A 214 58.90 -36.48 97.40
C GLY A 214 58.35 -36.52 95.96
N VAL A 215 57.10 -36.09 95.72
CA VAL A 215 56.59 -35.78 94.38
C VAL A 215 56.50 -34.27 94.21
N VAL A 216 57.07 -33.75 93.12
CA VAL A 216 57.05 -32.31 92.76
C VAL A 216 55.80 -32.07 91.90
N GLU A 217 54.85 -31.27 92.40
CA GLU A 217 53.77 -30.71 91.58
C GLU A 217 54.02 -29.23 91.32
N HIS A 218 54.14 -28.89 90.04
CA HIS A 218 54.37 -27.54 89.53
C HIS A 218 53.04 -26.80 89.41
N VAL A 219 52.93 -25.62 90.03
CA VAL A 219 51.74 -24.75 89.89
C VAL A 219 51.98 -23.75 88.75
N SER A 220 51.25 -23.90 87.65
CA SER A 220 51.43 -23.11 86.41
C SER A 220 51.16 -21.61 86.58
N GLY A 221 52.02 -20.77 86.00
CA GLY A 221 51.93 -19.30 86.04
C GLY A 221 51.42 -18.67 84.73
N LEU A 222 51.23 -17.34 84.75
CA LEU A 222 50.71 -16.51 83.63
C LEU A 222 51.47 -16.69 82.30
N LYS A 223 52.74 -17.11 82.36
CA LYS A 223 53.57 -17.39 81.18
C LYS A 223 53.07 -18.62 80.40
N ASP A 224 52.67 -19.68 81.10
CA ASP A 224 52.27 -20.95 80.47
C ASP A 224 50.90 -20.84 79.79
N GLU A 225 49.99 -20.02 80.32
CA GLU A 225 48.71 -19.71 79.67
C GLU A 225 48.88 -18.86 78.39
N LEU A 226 49.81 -17.89 78.42
CA LEU A 226 50.07 -17.02 77.27
C LEU A 226 50.73 -17.78 76.10
N GLU A 227 51.65 -18.69 76.40
CA GLU A 227 52.37 -19.48 75.39
C GLU A 227 51.45 -20.50 74.69
N ASN A 228 50.45 -21.04 75.40
CA ASN A 228 49.40 -21.88 74.80
C ASN A 228 48.45 -21.08 73.90
N SER A 229 47.97 -19.91 74.34
CA SER A 229 47.12 -19.03 73.51
C SER A 229 47.85 -18.55 72.24
N TYR A 230 49.14 -18.24 72.34
CA TYR A 230 49.93 -17.83 71.17
C TYR A 230 50.11 -18.96 70.16
N ASN A 231 50.36 -20.19 70.63
CA ASN A 231 50.51 -21.35 69.77
C ASN A 231 49.19 -21.76 69.07
N GLU A 232 48.04 -21.64 69.75
CA GLU A 232 46.73 -21.81 69.13
C GLU A 232 46.41 -20.73 68.10
N LEU A 233 46.68 -19.46 68.43
CA LEU A 233 46.43 -18.34 67.52
C LEU A 233 47.30 -18.46 66.25
N SER A 234 48.57 -18.81 66.40
CA SER A 234 49.50 -19.03 65.29
C SER A 234 49.04 -20.18 64.36
N LYS A 235 48.57 -21.30 64.94
CA LYS A 235 47.95 -22.39 64.17
C LYS A 235 46.72 -21.92 63.40
N ASN A 236 45.82 -21.18 64.05
CA ASN A 236 44.59 -20.69 63.41
C ASN A 236 44.86 -19.69 62.29
N VAL A 237 45.84 -18.79 62.46
CA VAL A 237 46.26 -17.85 61.40
C VAL A 237 46.84 -18.61 60.20
N SER A 238 47.63 -19.66 60.42
CA SER A 238 48.17 -20.48 59.33
C SER A 238 47.08 -21.26 58.55
N LEU A 239 46.05 -21.73 59.25
CA LEU A 239 44.91 -22.40 58.62
C LEU A 239 44.05 -21.42 57.83
N LEU A 240 43.85 -20.20 58.34
CA LEU A 240 43.08 -19.15 57.68
C LEU A 240 43.76 -18.67 56.38
N ASP A 241 45.09 -18.49 56.38
CA ASP A 241 45.86 -18.13 55.18
C ASP A 241 45.76 -19.21 54.10
N GLY A 242 45.79 -20.49 54.49
CA GLY A 242 45.58 -21.62 53.59
C GLY A 242 44.19 -21.62 52.94
N VAL A 243 43.14 -21.31 53.70
CA VAL A 243 41.76 -21.22 53.18
C VAL A 243 41.59 -19.99 52.28
N ALA A 244 42.13 -18.84 52.65
CA ALA A 244 42.04 -17.61 51.87
C ALA A 244 42.70 -17.73 50.49
N LYS A 245 43.89 -18.34 50.42
CA LYS A 245 44.57 -18.62 49.14
C LYS A 245 43.77 -19.55 48.23
N LYS A 246 43.14 -20.57 48.82
CA LYS A 246 42.32 -21.53 48.07
C LYS A 246 41.06 -20.88 47.52
N LEU A 247 40.41 -20.00 48.29
CA LEU A 247 39.23 -19.25 47.86
C LEU A 247 39.58 -18.25 46.74
N LEU A 248 40.71 -17.55 46.83
CA LEU A 248 41.17 -16.61 45.81
C LEU A 248 41.45 -17.30 44.46
N LEU A 249 42.06 -18.49 44.49
CA LEU A 249 42.29 -19.29 43.29
C LEU A 249 40.99 -19.77 42.64
N ASP A 250 40.01 -20.16 43.46
CA ASP A 250 38.72 -20.68 42.98
C ASP A 250 37.81 -19.57 42.43
N VAL A 251 37.78 -18.40 43.08
CA VAL A 251 37.05 -17.22 42.57
C VAL A 251 37.68 -16.71 41.28
N GLY A 252 39.02 -16.66 41.21
CA GLY A 252 39.73 -16.24 40.00
C GLY A 252 39.47 -17.16 38.80
N SER A 253 39.41 -18.47 39.01
CA SER A 253 39.12 -19.43 37.94
C SER A 253 37.66 -19.31 37.46
N GLN A 254 36.68 -19.27 38.36
CA GLN A 254 35.26 -19.15 38.04
C GLN A 254 34.91 -17.84 37.33
N PHE A 255 35.54 -16.73 37.75
CA PHE A 255 35.34 -15.43 37.11
C PHE A 255 35.86 -15.42 35.67
N ASN A 256 37.05 -15.99 35.44
CA ASN A 256 37.65 -16.03 34.11
C ASN A 256 36.88 -16.96 33.15
N GLU A 257 36.37 -18.08 33.66
CA GLU A 257 35.51 -18.99 32.90
C GLU A 257 34.17 -18.32 32.54
N SER A 258 33.55 -17.62 33.48
CA SER A 258 32.29 -16.88 33.25
C SER A 258 32.45 -15.73 32.26
N LEU A 259 33.57 -14.99 32.32
CA LEU A 259 33.90 -13.93 31.35
C LEU A 259 34.03 -14.49 29.93
N LYS A 260 34.70 -15.62 29.78
CA LYS A 260 34.90 -16.26 28.48
C LYS A 260 33.57 -16.71 27.87
N VAL A 261 32.70 -17.33 28.67
CA VAL A 261 31.34 -17.72 28.23
C VAL A 261 30.53 -16.50 27.79
N LYS A 262 30.57 -15.40 28.55
CA LYS A 262 29.82 -14.18 28.19
C LYS A 262 30.36 -13.52 26.93
N LEU A 263 31.68 -13.52 26.74
CA LEU A 263 32.30 -12.95 25.54
C LEU A 263 31.94 -13.77 24.29
N ASP A 264 31.93 -15.10 24.39
CA ASP A 264 31.47 -15.98 23.31
C ASP A 264 29.98 -15.79 23.02
N GLU A 265 29.12 -15.61 24.05
CA GLU A 265 27.70 -15.29 23.86
C GLU A 265 27.50 -13.96 23.13
N PHE A 266 28.24 -12.91 23.51
CA PHE A 266 28.17 -11.61 22.84
C PHE A 266 28.64 -11.68 21.39
N GLN A 267 29.74 -12.39 21.13
CA GLN A 267 30.27 -12.54 19.77
C GLN A 267 29.26 -13.27 18.88
N ASN A 268 28.67 -14.37 19.38
CA ASN A 268 27.62 -15.11 18.68
C ASN A 268 26.39 -14.25 18.38
N LEU A 269 25.97 -13.38 19.31
CA LEU A 269 24.86 -12.46 19.10
C LEU A 269 25.18 -11.42 18.03
N LEU A 270 26.40 -10.90 18.03
CA LEU A 270 26.87 -9.89 17.07
C LEU A 270 26.91 -10.47 15.65
N ASP A 271 27.41 -11.70 15.50
CA ASP A 271 27.44 -12.41 14.22
C ASP A 271 26.03 -12.78 13.72
N ALA A 272 25.16 -13.23 14.64
CA ALA A 272 23.75 -13.49 14.30
C ALA A 272 23.00 -12.21 13.89
N SER A 273 23.29 -11.09 14.55
CA SER A 273 22.69 -9.80 14.23
C SER A 273 23.15 -9.28 12.87
N LYS A 274 24.45 -9.37 12.54
CA LYS A 274 24.97 -9.01 11.22
C LYS A 274 24.34 -9.86 10.12
N GLY A 275 24.26 -11.18 10.32
CA GLY A 275 23.61 -12.07 9.36
C GLY A 275 22.13 -11.73 9.13
N ARG A 276 21.40 -11.30 10.17
CA ARG A 276 20.02 -10.82 10.02
C ARG A 276 19.94 -9.52 9.23
N PHE A 277 20.82 -8.55 9.47
CA PHE A 277 20.84 -7.29 8.73
C PHE A 277 21.14 -7.50 7.25
N GLU A 278 22.15 -8.30 6.92
CA GLU A 278 22.49 -8.64 5.53
C GLU A 278 21.35 -9.40 4.84
N ALA A 279 20.67 -10.31 5.55
CA ALA A 279 19.51 -11.02 5.01
C ALA A 279 18.33 -10.08 4.72
N VAL A 280 18.05 -9.12 5.61
CA VAL A 280 17.00 -8.12 5.44
C VAL A 280 17.32 -7.16 4.29
N ASP A 281 18.56 -6.69 4.20
CA ASP A 281 19.02 -5.81 3.11
C ASP A 281 18.94 -6.49 1.73
N THR A 282 19.33 -7.77 1.68
CA THR A 282 19.20 -8.61 0.47
C THR A 282 17.72 -8.79 0.07
N GLN A 283 16.83 -9.00 1.04
CA GLN A 283 15.39 -9.11 0.78
C GLN A 283 14.78 -7.78 0.30
N LEU A 284 15.13 -6.66 0.94
CA LEU A 284 14.69 -5.32 0.53
C LEU A 284 15.12 -4.99 -0.90
N THR A 285 16.40 -5.19 -1.21
CA THR A 285 16.96 -4.91 -2.54
C THR A 285 16.40 -5.85 -3.61
N GLY A 286 16.05 -7.10 -3.24
CA GLY A 286 15.37 -8.04 -4.15
C GLY A 286 13.90 -7.69 -4.42
N LEU A 287 13.18 -7.14 -3.44
CA LEU A 287 11.76 -6.82 -3.54
C LEU A 287 11.47 -5.43 -4.15
N LEU A 288 12.41 -4.49 -4.06
CA LEU A 288 12.25 -3.10 -4.52
C LEU A 288 11.93 -2.97 -6.03
N PRO A 289 12.63 -3.66 -6.96
CA PRO A 289 12.36 -3.53 -8.38
C PRO A 289 10.98 -4.08 -8.77
N GLY A 290 10.57 -5.20 -8.16
CA GLY A 290 9.24 -5.78 -8.35
C GLY A 290 8.12 -4.89 -7.79
N GLY A 291 8.32 -4.34 -6.58
CA GLY A 291 7.36 -3.43 -5.95
C GLY A 291 7.15 -2.11 -6.70
N MET A 292 8.22 -1.49 -7.20
CA MET A 292 8.12 -0.28 -8.03
C MET A 292 7.42 -0.55 -9.37
N ALA A 293 7.73 -1.66 -10.02
CA ALA A 293 7.06 -2.05 -11.27
C ALA A 293 5.57 -2.36 -11.07
N ALA A 294 5.21 -3.02 -9.96
CA ALA A 294 3.81 -3.26 -9.60
C ALA A 294 3.06 -1.94 -9.33
N GLY A 295 3.67 -1.00 -8.61
CA GLY A 295 3.09 0.32 -8.34
C GLY A 295 2.87 1.15 -9.62
N LEU A 296 3.86 1.21 -10.51
CA LEU A 296 3.74 1.89 -11.81
C LEU A 296 2.68 1.24 -12.70
N SER A 297 2.59 -0.09 -12.71
CA SER A 297 1.57 -0.81 -13.49
C SER A 297 0.16 -0.53 -12.99
N ALA A 298 -0.03 -0.43 -11.68
CA ALA A 298 -1.31 -0.05 -11.08
C ALA A 298 -1.72 1.37 -11.49
N ALA A 299 -0.78 2.32 -11.49
CA ALA A 299 -1.04 3.68 -11.95
C ALA A 299 -1.42 3.74 -13.44
N TYR A 300 -0.80 2.94 -14.31
CA TYR A 300 -1.20 2.84 -15.71
C TYR A 300 -2.57 2.18 -15.90
N GLU A 301 -2.91 1.19 -15.07
CA GLU A 301 -4.22 0.55 -15.06
C GLU A 301 -5.33 1.54 -14.67
N GLU A 302 -5.09 2.39 -13.68
CA GLU A 302 -5.99 3.45 -13.26
C GLU A 302 -6.19 4.48 -14.38
N LYS A 303 -5.10 4.94 -15.01
CA LYS A 303 -5.16 5.86 -16.17
C LYS A 303 -5.92 5.25 -17.35
N LYS A 304 -5.77 3.96 -17.62
CA LYS A 304 -6.56 3.25 -18.63
C LYS A 304 -8.06 3.30 -18.28
N ASN A 305 -8.43 3.06 -17.03
CA ASN A 305 -9.84 3.06 -16.61
C ASN A 305 -10.47 4.45 -16.73
N ASP A 306 -9.71 5.51 -16.46
CA ASP A 306 -10.16 6.89 -16.65
C ASP A 306 -10.33 7.25 -18.14
N GLU A 307 -9.45 6.76 -19.01
CA GLU A 307 -9.60 6.93 -20.46
C GLU A 307 -10.78 6.12 -21.02
N ILE A 308 -11.09 4.93 -20.47
CA ILE A 308 -12.30 4.15 -20.85
C ILE A 308 -13.57 4.94 -20.52
N LYS A 309 -13.62 5.61 -19.35
CA LYS A 309 -14.74 6.49 -18.99
C LYS A 309 -14.84 7.68 -19.95
N SER A 310 -13.71 8.29 -20.29
CA SER A 310 -13.63 9.43 -21.21
C SER A 310 -14.08 9.03 -22.62
N LEU A 311 -13.66 7.87 -23.11
CA LEU A 311 -14.10 7.29 -24.39
C LEU A 311 -15.61 7.08 -24.43
N LYS A 312 -16.20 6.50 -23.38
CA LYS A 312 -17.66 6.32 -23.29
C LYS A 312 -18.41 7.65 -23.30
N SER A 313 -17.84 8.69 -22.69
CA SER A 313 -18.38 10.04 -22.73
C SER A 313 -18.35 10.62 -24.15
N PHE A 314 -17.21 10.50 -24.85
CA PHE A 314 -17.07 10.97 -26.24
C PHE A 314 -17.92 10.19 -27.24
N ASP A 315 -18.06 8.88 -27.08
CA ASP A 315 -18.95 8.04 -27.91
C ASP A 315 -20.42 8.42 -27.70
N ASN A 316 -20.83 8.70 -26.45
CA ASN A 316 -22.16 9.20 -26.16
C ASN A 316 -22.39 10.60 -26.76
N ALA A 317 -21.43 11.51 -26.62
CA ALA A 317 -21.50 12.83 -27.24
C ALA A 317 -21.61 12.74 -28.77
N PHE A 318 -20.87 11.82 -29.40
CA PHE A 318 -20.94 11.53 -30.82
C PHE A 318 -22.32 10.99 -31.23
N ARG A 319 -22.88 10.04 -30.47
CA ARG A 319 -24.23 9.50 -30.71
C ARG A 319 -25.31 10.58 -30.60
N TRP A 320 -25.22 11.46 -29.61
CA TRP A 320 -26.11 12.61 -29.47
C TRP A 320 -25.96 13.61 -30.62
N ALA A 321 -24.73 13.82 -31.11
CA ALA A 321 -24.49 14.65 -32.29
C ALA A 321 -25.15 14.06 -33.55
N ILE A 322 -25.03 12.75 -33.76
CA ILE A 322 -25.71 12.06 -34.89
C ILE A 322 -27.23 12.18 -34.76
N ALA A 323 -27.79 11.94 -33.57
CA ALA A 323 -29.23 12.10 -33.33
C ALA A 323 -29.67 13.54 -33.62
N GLY A 324 -28.88 14.54 -33.20
CA GLY A 324 -29.10 15.95 -33.51
C GLY A 324 -29.09 16.23 -35.02
N MET A 325 -28.17 15.64 -35.79
CA MET A 325 -28.14 15.78 -37.25
C MET A 325 -29.39 15.19 -37.92
N VAL A 326 -29.87 14.03 -37.46
CA VAL A 326 -31.11 13.41 -37.97
C VAL A 326 -32.33 14.28 -37.67
N LEU A 327 -32.40 14.86 -36.47
CA LEU A 327 -33.47 15.79 -36.09
C LEU A 327 -33.47 17.05 -36.95
N ILE A 328 -32.30 17.67 -37.16
CA ILE A 328 -32.17 18.86 -38.02
C ILE A 328 -32.52 18.53 -39.48
N SER A 329 -32.17 17.33 -39.96
CA SER A 329 -32.51 16.85 -41.31
C SER A 329 -33.99 16.59 -41.52
N SER A 330 -34.73 16.36 -40.44
CA SER A 330 -36.17 16.19 -40.50
C SER A 330 -36.93 17.52 -40.52
N ILE A 331 -36.29 18.66 -40.19
CA ILE A 331 -36.94 19.99 -40.15
C ILE A 331 -37.53 20.40 -41.52
N PRO A 332 -36.80 20.33 -42.65
CA PRO A 332 -37.38 20.64 -43.97
C PRO A 332 -38.58 19.76 -44.29
N LEU A 333 -38.49 18.45 -44.01
CA LEU A 333 -39.59 17.50 -44.25
C LEU A 333 -40.83 17.84 -43.42
N CYS A 334 -40.66 18.20 -42.15
CA CYS A 334 -41.76 18.62 -41.29
C CYS A 334 -42.42 19.93 -41.78
N ILE A 335 -41.61 20.89 -42.25
CA ILE A 335 -42.09 22.15 -42.81
C ILE A 335 -42.85 21.91 -44.12
N ASP A 336 -42.32 21.06 -44.99
CA ASP A 336 -42.94 20.72 -46.28
C ASP A 336 -44.29 19.99 -46.08
N ILE A 337 -44.35 19.04 -45.13
CA ILE A 337 -45.61 18.36 -44.74
C ILE A 337 -46.62 19.36 -44.18
N TYR A 338 -46.19 20.31 -43.33
CA TYR A 338 -47.06 21.33 -42.77
C TYR A 338 -47.61 22.30 -43.83
N LEU A 339 -46.79 22.70 -44.81
CA LEU A 339 -47.21 23.55 -45.94
C LEU A 339 -48.20 22.84 -46.87
N LEU A 340 -48.05 21.52 -47.05
CA LEU A 340 -48.90 20.71 -47.92
C LEU A 340 -50.27 20.38 -47.28
N VAL A 341 -50.29 20.01 -46.00
CA VAL A 341 -51.54 19.61 -45.30
C VAL A 341 -52.26 20.80 -44.66
N GLY A 342 -51.54 21.84 -44.22
CA GLY A 342 -52.10 22.95 -43.45
C GLY A 342 -52.46 24.21 -44.25
N LYS A 343 -51.88 24.42 -45.44
CA LYS A 343 -52.04 25.67 -46.21
C LYS A 343 -52.44 25.49 -47.68
N ASP A 344 -52.74 24.26 -48.13
CA ASP A 344 -53.13 23.93 -49.51
C ASP A 344 -52.23 24.58 -50.59
N VAL A 345 -50.91 24.53 -50.36
CA VAL A 345 -49.94 25.08 -51.32
C VAL A 345 -49.64 24.04 -52.40
N ASP A 346 -49.62 24.47 -53.65
CA ASP A 346 -49.35 23.62 -54.82
C ASP A 346 -47.98 22.92 -54.74
N LEU A 347 -47.95 21.62 -55.06
CA LEU A 347 -46.77 20.73 -54.96
C LEU A 347 -45.55 21.27 -55.70
N VAL A 348 -45.79 21.92 -56.85
CA VAL A 348 -44.75 22.50 -57.69
C VAL A 348 -44.06 23.70 -57.00
N LYS A 349 -44.80 24.45 -56.18
CA LYS A 349 -44.27 25.60 -55.45
C LYS A 349 -43.45 25.17 -54.24
N ILE A 350 -43.90 24.13 -53.53
CA ILE A 350 -43.17 23.53 -52.40
C ILE A 350 -41.80 23.00 -52.89
N LEU A 351 -41.78 22.23 -53.98
CA LEU A 351 -40.53 21.67 -54.53
C LEU A 351 -39.53 22.75 -54.97
N LYS A 352 -40.01 23.92 -55.37
CA LYS A 352 -39.17 25.07 -55.75
C LYS A 352 -38.61 25.80 -54.52
N ASP A 353 -39.32 25.78 -53.39
CA ASP A 353 -38.96 26.47 -52.16
C ASP A 353 -38.09 25.59 -51.22
N THR A 354 -38.16 24.26 -51.33
CA THR A 354 -37.37 23.29 -50.54
C THR A 354 -35.84 23.56 -50.56
N PRO A 355 -35.18 23.85 -51.71
CA PRO A 355 -33.74 24.17 -51.71
C PRO A 355 -33.38 25.42 -50.90
N THR A 356 -34.28 26.42 -50.86
CA THR A 356 -34.08 27.66 -50.09
C THR A 356 -34.19 27.39 -48.59
N ILE A 357 -35.11 26.51 -48.19
CA ILE A 357 -35.28 26.07 -46.80
C ILE A 357 -34.06 25.27 -46.32
N ILE A 358 -33.53 24.37 -47.16
CA ILE A 358 -32.29 23.62 -46.86
C ILE A 358 -31.11 24.57 -46.66
N LEU A 359 -30.98 25.60 -47.51
CA LEU A 359 -29.91 26.61 -47.39
C LEU A 359 -30.04 27.45 -46.11
N ALA A 360 -31.26 27.75 -45.67
CA ALA A 360 -31.52 28.51 -44.45
C ALA A 360 -31.17 27.74 -43.16
N ILE A 361 -31.21 26.40 -43.18
CA ILE A 361 -30.92 25.54 -42.02
C ILE A 361 -29.41 25.20 -41.93
N LEU A 362 -28.62 25.48 -42.96
CA LEU A 362 -27.18 25.18 -43.02
C LEU A 362 -26.36 25.74 -41.83
N PRO A 363 -26.59 26.98 -41.32
CA PRO A 363 -25.89 27.47 -40.13
C PRO A 363 -26.17 26.66 -38.85
N LEU A 364 -27.32 25.98 -38.78
CA LEU A 364 -27.70 25.13 -37.65
C LEU A 364 -26.97 23.77 -37.66
N TYR A 365 -26.58 23.28 -38.85
CA TYR A 365 -25.82 22.03 -38.99
C TYR A 365 -24.38 22.15 -38.50
N PHE A 366 -23.75 23.33 -38.66
CA PHE A 366 -22.32 23.51 -38.42
C PHE A 366 -21.91 23.19 -36.96
N PRO A 367 -22.58 23.69 -35.90
CA PRO A 367 -22.23 23.36 -34.51
C PRO A 367 -22.35 21.86 -34.19
N VAL A 368 -23.35 21.19 -34.76
CA VAL A 368 -23.60 19.76 -34.51
C VAL A 368 -22.58 18.89 -35.25
N LEU A 369 -22.25 19.25 -36.49
CA LEU A 369 -21.17 18.62 -37.25
C LEU A 369 -19.82 18.79 -36.55
N TRP A 370 -19.54 19.98 -36.02
CA TRP A 370 -18.32 20.24 -35.25
C TRP A 370 -18.24 19.38 -33.99
N LEU A 371 -19.34 19.28 -33.24
CA LEU A 371 -19.42 18.45 -32.05
C LEU A 371 -19.21 16.97 -32.38
N ALA A 372 -19.81 16.47 -33.47
CA ALA A 372 -19.60 15.12 -33.95
C ALA A 372 -18.13 14.88 -34.35
N TYR A 373 -17.56 15.77 -35.15
CA TYR A 373 -16.17 15.68 -35.61
C TYR A 373 -15.17 15.70 -34.44
N SER A 374 -15.30 16.67 -33.53
CA SER A 374 -14.44 16.79 -32.36
C SER A 374 -14.57 15.59 -31.42
N SER A 375 -15.78 15.07 -31.19
CA SER A 375 -16.00 13.93 -30.30
C SER A 375 -15.40 12.65 -30.89
N ASN A 376 -15.55 12.42 -32.19
CA ASN A 376 -14.95 11.28 -32.89
C ASN A 376 -13.41 11.30 -32.83
N LYS A 377 -12.78 12.48 -32.98
CA LYS A 377 -11.32 12.62 -32.88
C LYS A 377 -10.84 12.33 -31.45
N LYS A 378 -11.51 12.89 -30.44
CA LYS A 378 -11.19 12.64 -29.02
C LYS A 378 -11.40 11.17 -28.63
N ALA A 379 -12.45 10.52 -29.15
CA ALA A 379 -12.67 9.09 -28.96
C ALA A 379 -11.52 8.24 -29.55
N ASN A 380 -11.04 8.57 -30.75
CA ASN A 380 -9.90 7.88 -31.36
C ASN A 380 -8.60 8.10 -30.60
N LEU A 381 -8.39 9.30 -30.04
CA LEU A 381 -7.27 9.58 -29.16
C LEU A 381 -7.33 8.72 -27.89
N SER A 382 -8.49 8.68 -27.20
CA SER A 382 -8.64 7.82 -26.02
C SER A 382 -8.43 6.34 -26.34
N LYS A 383 -8.85 5.82 -27.50
CA LYS A 383 -8.53 4.44 -27.93
C LYS A 383 -7.02 4.20 -27.99
N ARG A 384 -6.27 5.14 -28.57
CA ARG A 384 -4.81 5.08 -28.61
C ARG A 384 -4.17 5.09 -27.23
N LEU A 385 -4.61 5.99 -26.35
CA LEU A 385 -4.08 6.05 -24.98
C LEU A 385 -4.40 4.78 -24.19
N ILE A 386 -5.60 4.20 -24.36
CA ILE A 386 -5.98 2.94 -23.75
C ILE A 386 -5.03 1.82 -24.18
N GLU A 387 -4.71 1.71 -25.48
CA GLU A 387 -3.76 0.69 -25.96
C GLU A 387 -2.35 0.92 -25.40
N GLU A 388 -1.87 2.16 -25.36
CA GLU A 388 -0.56 2.50 -24.80
C GLU A 388 -0.46 2.23 -23.29
N TYR A 389 -1.45 2.64 -22.51
CA TYR A 389 -1.50 2.38 -21.06
C TYR A 389 -1.71 0.89 -20.76
N THR A 390 -2.49 0.18 -21.56
CA THR A 390 -2.64 -1.27 -21.43
C THR A 390 -1.30 -1.97 -21.65
N HIS A 391 -0.56 -1.59 -22.70
CA HIS A 391 0.76 -2.14 -22.97
C HIS A 391 1.75 -1.86 -21.83
N LYS A 392 1.79 -0.62 -21.31
CA LYS A 392 2.66 -0.26 -20.18
C LYS A 392 2.28 -0.98 -18.88
N SER A 393 0.99 -1.10 -18.59
CA SER A 393 0.49 -1.85 -17.42
C SER A 393 0.82 -3.34 -17.52
N VAL A 394 0.58 -3.96 -18.68
CA VAL A 394 0.89 -5.38 -18.90
C VAL A 394 2.39 -5.61 -18.84
N LEU A 395 3.21 -4.77 -19.47
CA LEU A 395 4.67 -4.88 -19.42
C LEU A 395 5.19 -4.83 -17.99
N GLY A 396 4.70 -3.89 -17.16
CA GLY A 396 5.13 -3.81 -15.76
C GLY A 396 4.59 -4.95 -14.88
N LYS A 397 3.36 -5.45 -15.13
CA LYS A 397 2.83 -6.67 -14.47
C LYS A 397 3.65 -7.90 -14.84
N THR A 398 3.99 -8.06 -16.12
CA THR A 398 4.84 -9.16 -16.62
C THR A 398 6.25 -9.04 -16.04
N PHE A 399 6.83 -7.85 -15.98
CA PHE A 399 8.13 -7.64 -15.33
C PHE A 399 8.07 -7.97 -13.85
N SER A 400 7.06 -7.50 -13.11
CA SER A 400 6.89 -7.82 -11.69
C SER A 400 6.72 -9.33 -11.46
N GLY A 401 5.94 -10.01 -12.30
CA GLY A 401 5.74 -11.45 -12.22
C GLY A 401 7.01 -12.25 -12.53
N LEU A 402 7.70 -11.93 -13.62
CA LEU A 402 8.96 -12.58 -14.00
C LEU A 402 10.10 -12.26 -13.02
N SER A 403 10.17 -11.03 -12.54
CA SER A 403 11.11 -10.62 -11.50
C SER A 403 10.89 -11.44 -10.23
N ASN A 404 9.63 -11.59 -9.79
CA ASN A 404 9.31 -12.40 -8.62
C ASN A 404 9.64 -13.89 -8.84
N GLN A 405 9.39 -14.44 -10.04
CA GLN A 405 9.78 -15.80 -10.39
C GLN A 405 11.31 -16.00 -10.35
N ILE A 406 12.08 -15.04 -10.87
CA ILE A 406 13.54 -15.05 -10.80
C ILE A 406 14.03 -14.95 -9.35
N GLU A 407 13.33 -14.19 -8.49
CA GLU A 407 13.64 -14.13 -7.06
C GLU A 407 13.45 -15.47 -6.34
N THR A 408 12.42 -16.23 -6.71
CA THR A 408 12.08 -17.53 -6.11
C THR A 408 12.98 -18.70 -6.53
N LEU A 409 13.91 -18.52 -7.47
CA LEU A 409 14.83 -19.57 -7.90
C LEU A 409 15.88 -19.87 -6.80
N GLN A 410 15.81 -21.06 -6.21
CA GLN A 410 16.49 -21.35 -4.94
C GLN A 410 18.03 -21.49 -5.01
N HIS A 411 18.67 -21.74 -6.17
CA HIS A 411 20.06 -22.26 -6.14
C HIS A 411 21.09 -21.79 -7.19
N GLN A 412 20.94 -20.65 -7.87
CA GLN A 412 22.00 -20.18 -8.78
C GLN A 412 22.11 -18.65 -8.81
N GLY A 413 22.88 -18.06 -7.89
CA GLY A 413 23.07 -16.60 -7.80
C GLY A 413 23.58 -15.97 -9.10
N VAL A 414 24.46 -16.65 -9.83
CA VAL A 414 25.00 -16.19 -11.13
C VAL A 414 23.93 -16.20 -12.23
N VAL A 415 23.10 -17.25 -12.29
CA VAL A 415 22.03 -17.38 -13.29
C VAL A 415 20.88 -16.42 -12.99
N LYS A 416 20.58 -16.18 -11.71
CA LYS A 416 19.60 -15.18 -11.27
C LYS A 416 19.97 -13.78 -11.75
N GLU A 417 21.24 -13.41 -11.63
CA GLU A 417 21.72 -12.09 -12.05
C GLU A 417 21.77 -11.92 -13.58
N GLU A 418 22.13 -12.99 -14.31
CA GLU A 418 22.06 -13.02 -15.77
C GLU A 418 20.61 -12.89 -16.28
N LEU A 419 19.67 -13.61 -15.64
CA LEU A 419 18.24 -13.55 -15.97
C LEU A 419 17.63 -12.18 -15.65
N ARG A 420 18.00 -11.55 -14.53
CA ARG A 420 17.61 -10.16 -14.22
C ARG A 420 18.09 -9.19 -15.30
N THR A 421 19.36 -9.32 -15.69
CA THR A 421 19.97 -8.45 -16.71
C THR A 421 19.27 -8.62 -18.07
N LYS A 422 19.00 -9.87 -18.48
CA LYS A 422 18.24 -10.15 -19.72
C LYS A 422 16.79 -9.66 -19.64
N LEU A 423 16.14 -9.81 -18.49
CA LEU A 423 14.78 -9.32 -18.30
C LEU A 423 14.72 -7.79 -18.43
N LEU A 424 15.67 -7.07 -17.80
CA LEU A 424 15.74 -5.61 -17.89
C LEU A 424 15.99 -5.16 -19.34
N PHE A 425 16.91 -5.82 -20.05
CA PHE A 425 17.17 -5.54 -21.46
C PHE A 425 15.94 -5.78 -22.34
N ASN A 426 15.26 -6.91 -22.16
CA ASN A 426 14.05 -7.24 -22.92
C ASN A 426 12.91 -6.24 -22.63
N VAL A 427 12.74 -5.82 -21.38
CA VAL A 427 11.75 -4.79 -21.02
C VAL A 427 12.09 -3.44 -21.64
N LEU A 428 13.36 -3.04 -21.66
CA LEU A 428 13.79 -1.81 -22.33
C LEU A 428 13.52 -1.87 -23.84
N GLN A 429 13.80 -3.00 -24.48
CA GLN A 429 13.55 -3.20 -25.91
C GLN A 429 12.05 -3.16 -26.24
N VAL A 430 11.22 -3.86 -25.48
CA VAL A 430 9.75 -3.88 -25.65
C VAL A 430 9.13 -2.53 -25.28
N SER A 431 9.66 -1.83 -24.28
CA SER A 431 9.18 -0.49 -23.91
C SER A 431 9.50 0.58 -24.97
N ALA A 432 10.54 0.37 -25.78
CA ALA A 432 10.89 1.28 -26.87
C ALA A 432 9.90 1.16 -28.05
N GLU A 433 9.23 0.02 -28.19
CA GLU A 433 8.20 -0.21 -29.21
C GLU A 433 6.82 0.19 -28.67
N ASN A 434 6.36 1.40 -29.01
CA ASN A 434 5.01 1.85 -28.65
C ASN A 434 3.98 1.24 -29.62
N PRO A 435 3.07 0.34 -29.17
CA PRO A 435 2.09 -0.31 -30.03
C PRO A 435 1.05 0.66 -30.62
N GLY A 436 0.89 1.85 -30.04
CA GLY A 436 0.03 2.90 -30.58
C GLY A 436 0.43 3.37 -31.98
N LYS A 437 1.65 3.06 -32.45
CA LYS A 437 2.10 3.31 -33.84
C LYS A 437 1.33 2.51 -34.89
N LEU A 438 0.66 1.41 -34.50
CA LEU A 438 -0.13 0.57 -35.40
C LEU A 438 -1.53 1.14 -35.68
N ILE A 439 -1.96 2.17 -34.92
CA ILE A 439 -3.21 2.88 -35.18
C ILE A 439 -2.99 3.91 -36.30
N THR A 440 -3.81 3.84 -37.35
CA THR A 440 -3.74 4.75 -38.49
C THR A 440 -3.82 6.22 -38.05
N ASN A 441 -2.93 7.08 -38.57
CA ASN A 441 -2.77 8.52 -38.26
C ASN A 441 -2.07 8.88 -36.94
N TYR A 442 -1.10 8.07 -36.48
CA TYR A 442 -0.26 8.38 -35.30
C TYR A 442 0.43 9.76 -35.33
N SER A 443 0.74 10.27 -36.53
CA SER A 443 1.52 11.51 -36.77
C SER A 443 0.69 12.75 -37.13
N LYS A 444 -0.65 12.66 -37.19
CA LYS A 444 -1.49 13.82 -37.51
C LYS A 444 -1.91 14.54 -36.24
N SER A 445 -2.07 15.86 -36.33
CA SER A 445 -2.47 16.69 -35.19
C SER A 445 -3.72 16.15 -34.49
N ASP A 446 -3.64 16.00 -33.17
CA ASP A 446 -4.73 15.55 -32.31
C ASP A 446 -5.74 16.67 -32.03
N HIS A 447 -5.43 17.90 -32.47
CA HIS A 447 -6.28 19.05 -32.27
C HIS A 447 -7.36 19.15 -33.37
N PRO A 448 -8.66 19.14 -33.03
CA PRO A 448 -9.75 19.17 -34.01
C PRO A 448 -9.69 20.36 -34.97
N LEU A 449 -9.26 21.53 -34.51
CA LEU A 449 -9.10 22.71 -35.38
C LEU A 449 -7.97 22.58 -36.39
N MET A 450 -6.85 21.96 -36.00
CA MET A 450 -5.67 21.85 -36.86
C MET A 450 -5.90 20.79 -37.96
N ASP A 451 -6.51 19.65 -37.60
CA ASP A 451 -6.91 18.61 -38.56
C ASP A 451 -8.02 19.12 -39.51
N ALA A 452 -8.96 19.95 -39.02
CA ALA A 452 -9.94 20.61 -39.87
C ALA A 452 -9.30 21.62 -40.84
N LEU A 453 -8.29 22.37 -40.40
CA LEU A 453 -7.51 23.28 -41.24
C LEU A 453 -6.75 22.52 -42.34
N GLU A 454 -6.04 21.45 -41.99
CA GLU A 454 -5.30 20.62 -42.94
C GLU A 454 -6.22 19.93 -43.96
N ASN A 455 -7.41 19.46 -43.54
CA ASN A 455 -8.39 18.88 -44.45
C ASN A 455 -9.20 19.92 -45.24
N SER A 456 -9.22 21.19 -44.82
CA SER A 456 -9.84 22.27 -45.61
C SER A 456 -9.13 22.53 -46.94
N VAL A 457 -7.82 22.24 -47.01
CA VAL A 457 -7.03 22.27 -48.25
C VAL A 457 -7.54 21.22 -49.26
N LYS A 458 -7.88 20.01 -48.79
CA LYS A 458 -8.50 18.96 -49.64
C LYS A 458 -9.94 19.28 -50.05
N LEU A 459 -10.65 20.08 -49.24
CA LEU A 459 -11.98 20.58 -49.59
C LEU A 459 -11.91 21.53 -50.79
N ALA A 460 -10.88 22.37 -50.88
CA ALA A 460 -10.65 23.23 -52.05
C ALA A 460 -10.45 22.40 -53.34
N ASP A 461 -9.67 21.32 -53.27
CA ASP A 461 -9.49 20.39 -54.39
C ASP A 461 -10.81 19.72 -54.79
N SER A 462 -11.64 19.34 -53.82
CA SER A 462 -12.94 18.71 -54.06
C SER A 462 -13.96 19.69 -54.67
N VAL A 463 -13.93 20.96 -54.27
CA VAL A 463 -14.73 22.04 -54.86
C VAL A 463 -14.30 22.32 -56.31
N SER A 464 -13.01 22.22 -56.61
CA SER A 464 -12.50 22.30 -57.98
C SER A 464 -13.00 21.13 -58.87
N ALA A 465 -13.16 19.93 -58.30
CA ALA A 465 -13.73 18.78 -59.01
C ALA A 465 -15.24 18.95 -59.27
N LEU A 466 -15.97 19.60 -58.37
CA LEU A 466 -17.40 19.91 -58.53
C LEU A 466 -17.68 20.87 -59.69
N SER A 467 -16.72 21.74 -60.03
CA SER A 467 -16.80 22.63 -61.19
C SER A 467 -16.87 21.92 -62.54
N LYS A 468 -16.47 20.63 -62.59
CA LYS A 468 -16.44 19.78 -63.78
C LYS A 468 -17.78 19.08 -64.06
N ILE A 469 -18.77 19.19 -63.15
CA ILE A 469 -20.10 18.60 -63.33
C ILE A 469 -21.04 19.59 -64.06
N PRO A 470 -21.71 19.19 -65.16
CA PRO A 470 -22.62 20.07 -65.90
C PRO A 470 -23.79 20.53 -65.00
N GLY A 471 -24.06 21.84 -64.98
CA GLY A 471 -25.12 22.46 -64.17
C GLY A 471 -24.67 23.12 -62.85
N PHE A 472 -23.51 22.74 -62.31
CA PHE A 472 -22.96 23.33 -61.06
C PHE A 472 -21.79 24.29 -61.28
N SER A 473 -21.33 24.46 -62.53
CA SER A 473 -20.15 25.25 -62.89
C SER A 473 -20.20 26.72 -62.43
N ALA A 474 -21.36 27.39 -62.51
CA ALA A 474 -21.50 28.79 -62.10
C ALA A 474 -21.41 28.98 -60.56
N ILE A 475 -21.93 28.02 -59.79
CA ILE A 475 -21.88 28.04 -58.32
C ILE A 475 -20.49 27.63 -57.84
N ALA A 476 -19.90 26.60 -58.47
CA ALA A 476 -18.56 26.11 -58.16
C ALA A 476 -17.48 27.17 -58.43
N ASN A 477 -17.56 27.91 -59.55
CA ASN A 477 -16.61 28.99 -59.84
C ASN A 477 -16.72 30.15 -58.84
N LYS A 478 -17.95 30.52 -58.43
CA LYS A 478 -18.16 31.59 -57.45
C LYS A 478 -17.72 31.19 -56.03
N LEU A 479 -17.83 29.90 -55.69
CA LEU A 479 -17.35 29.34 -54.43
C LEU A 479 -15.82 29.21 -54.42
N ALA A 480 -15.21 28.67 -55.49
CA ALA A 480 -13.77 28.53 -55.64
C ALA A 480 -13.04 29.88 -55.57
N GLN A 481 -13.55 30.90 -56.27
CA GLN A 481 -12.97 32.25 -56.23
C GLN A 481 -13.05 32.89 -54.83
N LYS A 482 -14.12 32.59 -54.08
CA LYS A 482 -14.29 33.09 -52.70
C LYS A 482 -13.40 32.34 -51.71
N THR A 483 -13.22 31.02 -51.90
CA THR A 483 -12.32 30.18 -51.10
C THR A 483 -10.85 30.59 -51.31
N ASP A 484 -10.42 30.86 -52.54
CA ASP A 484 -9.06 31.35 -52.83
C ASP A 484 -8.79 32.71 -52.19
N ASN A 485 -9.77 33.61 -52.20
CA ASN A 485 -9.65 34.91 -51.53
C ASN A 485 -9.58 34.77 -50.00
N LEU A 486 -10.36 33.84 -49.42
CA LEU A 486 -10.42 33.60 -47.98
C LEU A 486 -9.18 32.86 -47.46
N LEU A 487 -8.61 31.95 -48.27
CA LEU A 487 -7.30 31.34 -48.01
C LEU A 487 -6.20 32.40 -48.05
N LYS A 488 -6.18 33.27 -49.06
CA LYS A 488 -5.22 34.38 -49.12
C LYS A 488 -5.35 35.34 -47.93
N GLU A 489 -6.58 35.64 -47.49
CA GLU A 489 -6.83 36.49 -46.32
C GLU A 489 -6.41 35.81 -45.00
N ASN A 490 -6.67 34.51 -44.84
CA ASN A 490 -6.26 33.76 -43.65
C ASN A 490 -4.75 33.51 -43.61
N THR A 491 -4.10 33.23 -44.75
CA THR A 491 -2.63 33.19 -44.83
C THR A 491 -2.05 34.54 -44.43
N LYS A 492 -2.65 35.64 -44.88
CA LYS A 492 -2.27 37.00 -44.44
C LYS A 492 -2.48 37.24 -42.94
N LYS A 493 -3.60 36.77 -42.35
CA LYS A 493 -3.84 36.90 -40.89
C LYS A 493 -2.91 36.03 -40.04
N VAL A 494 -2.49 34.88 -40.56
CA VAL A 494 -1.50 34.02 -39.90
C VAL A 494 -0.12 34.66 -40.03
N GLU A 495 0.22 35.25 -41.16
CA GLU A 495 1.45 36.00 -41.40
C GLU A 495 1.50 37.28 -40.55
N ASP A 496 0.44 38.09 -40.54
CA ASP A 496 0.28 39.26 -39.66
C ASP A 496 0.29 38.86 -38.17
N GLY A 497 -0.24 37.68 -37.83
CA GLY A 497 -0.27 37.12 -36.48
C GLY A 497 1.12 36.68 -36.00
N LEU A 498 1.87 36.00 -36.87
CA LEU A 498 3.29 35.69 -36.65
C LEU A 498 4.13 36.96 -36.58
N ASP A 499 3.90 37.94 -37.44
CA ASP A 499 4.57 39.24 -37.42
C ASP A 499 4.24 40.02 -36.12
N THR A 500 3.01 39.97 -35.60
CA THR A 500 2.68 40.58 -34.30
C THR A 500 3.33 39.87 -33.12
N GLN A 501 3.56 38.56 -33.24
CA GLN A 501 4.25 37.79 -32.21
C GLN A 501 5.77 38.04 -32.25
N ASP A 502 6.35 38.16 -33.43
CA ASP A 502 7.75 38.56 -33.65
C ASP A 502 7.99 40.04 -33.23
N VAL A 503 7.01 40.93 -33.41
CA VAL A 503 7.08 42.33 -32.92
C VAL A 503 6.90 42.42 -31.40
N MET A 504 6.12 41.52 -30.78
CA MET A 504 6.03 41.41 -29.32
C MET A 504 7.32 40.85 -28.71
N GLU A 505 7.98 39.89 -29.37
CA GLU A 505 9.29 39.38 -28.96
C GLU A 505 10.43 40.39 -29.22
N ALA A 506 10.33 41.24 -30.24
CA ALA A 506 11.30 42.29 -30.53
C ALA A 506 11.15 43.55 -29.65
N GLY A 507 9.96 43.79 -29.06
CA GLY A 507 9.69 44.94 -28.18
C GLY A 507 10.29 44.83 -26.76
N GLU A 508 10.75 43.64 -26.36
CA GLU A 508 11.48 43.44 -25.09
C GLU A 508 12.99 43.69 -25.21
N GLN A 509 13.48 44.11 -26.38
CA GLN A 509 14.89 44.45 -26.59
C GLN A 509 15.05 45.86 -27.18
N GLU A 510 15.05 46.88 -26.32
CA GLU A 510 15.75 48.15 -26.59
C GLU A 510 16.76 48.45 -25.47
N PRO A 511 17.84 49.21 -25.76
CA PRO A 511 19.18 48.72 -25.54
C PRO A 511 20.01 49.55 -24.53
N ALA A 512 21.06 48.88 -24.04
CA ALA A 512 22.20 49.36 -23.23
C ALA A 512 21.95 49.58 -21.73
#